data_AF-A0A8T3NZD0-F1
#
_entry.id   AF-A0A8T3NZD0-F1
#
_cell.length_a   1.000
_cell.length_b   1.000
_cell.length_c   1.000
_cell.angle_alpha   90.00
_cell.angle_beta   90.00
_cell.angle_gamma   90.00
#
_symmetry.space_group_name_H-M   'P 1'
#
loop_
_entity.id
_entity.type
_entity.pdbx_description
1 polymer ?
#
loop_
_entity_poly.entity_id
_entity_poly.type
_entity_poly.pdbx_seq_one_letter_code
_entity_poly.pdbx_strand_id
1 'polypeptide(L)'
;MFIDASGISERPHRVRTWAPCGATPVLQLHFNWHQLAVIAGLTCWNFYFKLIPGTIRGPQVVAFLKQLRAQLKRKLTHHLGRTAGAPQPPGR
;
A
#
# COMPACT_ATOMS: atom_id res chain seq x y z
N MET A 1 -14.43 0.42 6.27
CA MET A 1 -13.10 -0.22 6.19
C MET A 1 -12.52 0.12 4.84
N PHE A 2 -11.30 0.65 4.81
CA PHE A 2 -10.56 0.94 3.58
C PHE A 2 -9.46 -0.10 3.40
N ILE A 3 -9.19 -0.50 2.16
CA ILE A 3 -8.12 -1.44 1.81
C ILE A 3 -7.31 -0.83 0.68
N ASP A 4 -6.00 -0.87 0.81
CA ASP A 4 -5.07 -0.37 -0.20
C ASP A 4 -3.82 -1.25 -0.28
N ALA A 5 -3.10 -1.15 -1.39
CA ALA A 5 -1.86 -1.87 -1.65
C ALA A 5 -0.73 -0.91 -2.03
N SER A 6 0.43 -1.07 -1.41
CA SER A 6 1.60 -0.22 -1.65
C SER A 6 2.86 -1.05 -1.87
N GLY A 7 3.74 -0.60 -2.74
CA GLY A 7 5.07 -1.16 -2.95
C GLY A 7 6.09 -0.53 -2.00
N ILE A 8 6.93 -1.35 -1.38
CA ILE A 8 8.05 -0.94 -0.55
C ILE A 8 9.35 -1.25 -1.30
N SER A 9 10.20 -0.23 -1.39
CA SER A 9 11.55 -0.36 -1.91
C SER A 9 12.52 -0.38 -0.74
N GLU A 10 13.32 -1.42 -0.64
CA GLU A 10 14.43 -1.50 0.33
C GLU A 10 15.59 -0.57 -0.01
N ARG A 11 15.56 0.07 -1.20
CA ARG A 11 16.52 1.11 -1.56
C ARG A 11 16.51 2.20 -0.49
N PRO A 12 17.67 2.49 0.15
CA PRO A 12 17.73 3.54 1.14
C PRO A 12 17.45 4.87 0.46
N HIS A 13 16.63 5.69 1.13
CA HIS A 13 16.48 7.09 0.77
C HIS A 13 17.87 7.75 0.79
N ARG A 14 18.29 8.32 -0.33
CA ARG A 14 19.51 9.13 -0.41
C ARG A 14 19.34 10.44 0.36
N VAL A 15 19.90 10.53 1.56
CA VAL A 15 19.98 11.78 2.36
C VAL A 15 21.35 12.45 2.21
N ARG A 16 21.58 13.62 2.84
CA ARG A 16 22.90 14.28 2.86
C ARG A 16 23.98 13.26 3.23
N THR A 17 24.98 13.13 2.37
CA THR A 17 26.17 12.27 2.57
C THR A 17 27.40 13.14 2.79
N TRP A 18 28.48 12.54 3.28
CA TRP A 18 29.75 13.22 3.55
C TRP A 18 30.84 12.66 2.63
N ALA A 19 31.72 13.54 2.17
CA ALA A 19 32.94 13.19 1.45
C ALA A 19 34.06 14.17 1.80
N PRO A 20 35.34 13.77 1.65
CA PRO A 20 36.46 14.71 1.72
C PRO A 20 36.29 15.88 0.74
N CYS A 21 36.78 17.05 1.11
CA CYS A 21 36.75 18.23 0.25
C CYS A 21 37.44 17.93 -1.09
N GLY A 22 36.74 18.20 -2.20
CA GLY A 22 37.23 17.90 -3.55
C GLY A 22 36.99 16.47 -4.04
N ALA A 23 36.37 15.59 -3.23
CA ALA A 23 36.02 14.23 -3.63
C ALA A 23 34.50 14.04 -3.81
N THR A 24 34.11 13.26 -4.82
CA THR A 24 32.71 12.85 -4.98
C THR A 24 32.37 11.75 -3.95
N PRO A 25 31.30 11.89 -3.15
CA PRO A 25 30.87 10.84 -2.24
C PRO A 25 30.49 9.57 -2.99
N VAL A 26 31.12 8.45 -2.61
CA VAL A 26 30.78 7.12 -3.13
C VAL A 26 29.82 6.43 -2.17
N LEU A 27 28.62 6.14 -2.67
CA LEU A 27 27.61 5.37 -1.95
C LEU A 27 27.73 3.89 -2.32
N GLN A 28 28.21 3.07 -1.40
CA GLN A 28 28.15 1.61 -1.54
C GLN A 28 26.74 1.14 -1.18
N LEU A 29 26.02 0.63 -2.18
CA LEU A 29 24.66 0.13 -2.04
C LEU A 29 24.61 -1.32 -2.51
N HIS A 30 23.99 -2.19 -1.72
CA HIS A 30 23.73 -3.56 -2.15
C HIS A 30 22.57 -3.56 -3.15
N PHE A 31 22.84 -3.69 -4.45
CA PHE A 31 21.81 -3.62 -5.50
C PHE A 31 20.89 -4.87 -5.60
N ASN A 32 20.96 -5.80 -4.65
CA ASN A 32 20.13 -7.01 -4.59
C ASN A 32 18.74 -6.76 -3.99
N TRP A 33 18.15 -5.60 -4.28
CA TRP A 33 16.90 -5.17 -3.65
C TRP A 33 15.73 -6.07 -4.08
N HIS A 34 15.10 -6.73 -3.12
CA HIS A 34 13.85 -7.42 -3.36
C HIS A 34 12.71 -6.40 -3.35
N GLN A 35 11.79 -6.52 -4.31
CA GLN A 35 10.54 -5.79 -4.26
C GLN A 35 9.73 -6.35 -3.10
N LEU A 36 9.30 -5.50 -2.18
CA LEU A 36 8.38 -5.87 -1.11
C LEU A 36 7.06 -5.16 -1.36
N ALA A 37 5.94 -5.77 -1.04
CA ALA A 37 4.64 -5.15 -1.18
C ALA A 37 3.83 -5.31 0.11
N VAL A 38 2.96 -4.35 0.37
CA VAL A 38 2.06 -4.32 1.51
C VAL A 38 0.64 -4.30 1.00
N ILE A 39 -0.20 -5.16 1.57
CA ILE A 39 -1.64 -4.97 1.55
C ILE A 39 -2.10 -4.59 2.96
N ALA A 40 -2.85 -3.50 3.07
CA ALA A 40 -3.30 -2.97 4.33
C ALA A 40 -4.81 -2.73 4.33
N GLY A 41 -5.43 -2.94 5.49
CA GLY A 41 -6.82 -2.70 5.79
C GLY A 41 -6.94 -1.77 7.00
N LEU A 42 -7.53 -0.60 6.80
CA LEU A 42 -7.73 0.43 7.82
C LEU A 42 -9.21 0.52 8.24
N THR A 43 -9.43 0.59 9.54
CA THR A 43 -10.71 0.93 10.17
C THR A 43 -10.50 2.18 11.03
N CYS A 44 -11.57 2.77 11.58
CA CYS A 44 -11.45 3.96 12.42
C CYS A 44 -10.57 3.75 13.67
N TRP A 45 -10.40 2.49 14.10
CA TRP A 45 -9.73 2.15 15.36
C TRP A 45 -8.59 1.12 15.22
N ASN A 46 -8.46 0.45 14.07
CA ASN A 46 -7.51 -0.63 13.88
C ASN A 46 -6.88 -0.58 12.49
N PHE A 47 -5.61 -0.98 12.43
CA PHE A 47 -4.81 -1.11 11.21
C PHE A 47 -4.32 -2.55 11.07
N TYR A 48 -4.70 -3.22 9.98
CA TYR A 48 -4.32 -4.59 9.67
C TYR A 48 -3.45 -4.57 8.42
N PHE A 49 -2.32 -5.29 8.39
CA PHE A 49 -1.45 -5.31 7.22
C PHE A 49 -0.74 -6.65 7.06
N LYS A 50 -0.28 -6.91 5.84
CA LYS A 50 0.57 -8.05 5.51
C LYS A 50 1.66 -7.63 4.54
N LEU A 51 2.90 -7.98 4.87
CA LEU A 51 4.06 -7.84 3.99
C LEU A 51 4.15 -9.08 3.09
N ILE A 52 4.31 -8.86 1.80
CA ILE A 52 4.37 -9.89 0.76
C ILE A 52 5.65 -9.66 -0.04
N PRO A 53 6.55 -10.65 -0.14
CA PRO A 53 7.70 -10.55 -1.02
C PRO A 53 7.23 -10.57 -2.48
N GLY A 54 7.75 -9.64 -3.27
CA GLY A 54 7.41 -9.43 -4.67
C GLY A 54 6.10 -8.67 -4.88
N THR A 55 5.54 -8.83 -6.08
CA THR A 55 4.30 -8.17 -6.48
C THR A 55 3.07 -8.86 -5.89
N ILE A 56 2.10 -8.07 -5.43
CA ILE A 56 0.81 -8.58 -4.99
C ILE A 56 0.01 -9.08 -6.20
N ARG A 57 -0.44 -10.33 -6.11
CA ARG A 57 -1.27 -11.03 -7.09
C ARG A 57 -2.62 -11.38 -6.47
N GLY A 58 -3.63 -11.62 -7.31
CA GLY A 58 -5.00 -11.95 -6.90
C GLY A 58 -5.12 -12.99 -5.77
N PRO A 59 -4.39 -14.13 -5.79
CA PRO A 59 -4.46 -15.13 -4.73
C PRO A 59 -4.05 -14.60 -3.34
N GLN A 60 -3.04 -13.74 -3.29
CA GLN A 60 -2.55 -13.18 -2.03
C GLN A 60 -3.54 -12.16 -1.47
N VAL A 61 -4.21 -11.40 -2.33
CA VAL A 61 -5.32 -10.50 -1.96
C VAL A 61 -6.46 -11.30 -1.35
N VAL A 62 -6.90 -12.37 -2.02
CA VAL A 62 -7.98 -13.24 -1.52
C VAL A 62 -7.61 -13.87 -0.18
N ALA A 63 -6.38 -14.35 -0.02
CA ALA A 63 -5.90 -14.91 1.24
C ALA A 63 -5.92 -13.86 2.37
N PHE A 64 -5.47 -12.64 2.11
CA PHE A 64 -5.53 -11.55 3.07
C PHE A 64 -6.98 -11.21 3.46
N LEU A 65 -7.89 -11.07 2.49
CA LEU A 65 -9.31 -10.80 2.76
C LEU A 65 -9.98 -11.89 3.60
N LYS A 66 -9.63 -13.17 3.37
CA LYS A 66 -10.12 -14.29 4.19
C LYS A 66 -9.64 -14.17 5.64
N GLN A 67 -8.35 -13.90 5.85
CA GLN A 67 -7.77 -13.70 7.18
C GLN A 67 -8.42 -12.50 7.89
N LEU A 68 -8.55 -11.39 7.18
CA LEU A 68 -9.13 -10.15 7.67
C LEU A 68 -10.61 -10.32 8.07
N ARG A 69 -11.40 -11.03 7.24
CA ARG A 69 -12.79 -11.36 7.56
C ARG A 69 -12.90 -12.21 8.82
N ALA A 70 -11.99 -13.18 9.01
CA ALA A 70 -11.95 -14.00 10.20
C ALA A 70 -11.63 -13.18 11.46
N GLN A 71 -10.72 -12.21 11.37
CA GLN A 71 -10.39 -11.32 12.49
C GLN A 71 -11.51 -10.35 12.83
N LEU A 72 -12.17 -9.76 11.83
CA LEU A 72 -13.21 -8.76 12.05
C LEU A 72 -14.54 -9.38 12.51
N LYS A 73 -14.78 -10.68 12.25
CA LYS A 73 -16.07 -11.38 12.48
C LYS A 73 -17.29 -10.63 11.90
N ARG A 74 -17.09 -9.72 10.94
CA ARG A 74 -18.10 -8.80 10.39
C ARG A 74 -18.16 -8.92 8.87
N LYS A 75 -19.32 -8.62 8.28
CA LYS A 75 -19.51 -8.61 6.82
C LYS A 75 -18.70 -7.47 6.20
N LEU A 76 -17.79 -7.81 5.28
CA LEU A 76 -17.13 -6.85 4.40
C LEU A 76 -18.12 -6.47 3.29
N THR A 77 -18.67 -5.26 3.35
CA THR A 77 -19.55 -4.73 2.31
C THR A 77 -18.70 -4.01 1.27
N HIS A 78 -18.65 -4.54 0.05
CA HIS A 78 -18.01 -3.88 -1.09
C HIS A 78 -18.92 -2.76 -1.59
N HIS A 79 -18.81 -1.56 -1.02
CA HIS A 79 -19.42 -0.36 -1.62
C HIS A 79 -18.45 0.18 -2.68
N LEU A 80 -18.50 -0.38 -3.89
CA LEU A 80 -17.92 0.26 -5.06
C LEU A 80 -18.84 1.42 -5.45
N GLY A 81 -18.29 2.64 -5.49
CA GLY A 81 -19.05 3.88 -5.63
C GLY A 81 -19.98 3.87 -6.85
N ARG A 82 -21.28 3.82 -6.59
CA ARG A 82 -22.30 4.26 -7.54
C ARG A 82 -22.51 5.74 -7.26
N THR A 83 -21.96 6.61 -8.11
CA THR A 83 -22.38 8.02 -8.14
C THR A 83 -23.86 8.01 -8.50
N ALA A 84 -24.71 8.33 -7.53
CA ALA A 84 -26.09 8.70 -7.83
C ALA A 84 -26.01 9.94 -8.72
N GLY A 85 -26.58 9.87 -9.93
CA GLY A 85 -26.62 11.00 -10.85
C GLY A 85 -27.23 12.21 -10.15
N ALA A 86 -26.52 13.33 -10.20
CA ALA A 86 -27.04 14.60 -9.72
C ALA A 86 -28.32 14.96 -10.53
N PRO A 87 -29.38 15.46 -9.90
CA PRO A 87 -30.53 15.96 -10.65
C PRO A 87 -30.11 17.22 -11.42
N GLN A 88 -30.39 17.23 -12.72
CA GLN A 88 -30.17 18.38 -13.58
C GLN A 88 -31.13 19.52 -13.18
N PRO A 89 -30.66 20.76 -12.93
CA PRO A 89 -31.56 21.85 -12.59
C PRO A 89 -32.48 22.20 -13.77
N PRO A 90 -33.74 22.58 -13.53
CA PRO A 90 -34.64 23.01 -14.60
C PRO A 90 -34.10 24.29 -15.22
N GLY A 91 -33.90 24.26 -16.54
CA GLY A 91 -33.48 25.41 -17.33
C GLY A 91 -34.51 26.55 -17.20
N ARG A 92 -33.98 27.76 -17.13
CA ARG A 92 -34.74 29.00 -17.27
C ARG A 92 -34.17 29.79 -18.44
#